data_AF-A0A090WXF9-F1
#
_entry.id   AF-A0A090WXF9-F1
#
_cell.length_a   1.000
_cell.length_b   1.000
_cell.length_c   1.000
_cell.angle_alpha   90.00
_cell.angle_beta   90.00
_cell.angle_gamma   90.00
#
_symmetry.space_group_name_H-M   'P 1'
#
loop_
_entity.id
_entity.type
_entity.pdbx_description
1 polymer ?
#
loop_
_entity_poly.entity_id
_entity_poly.type
_entity_poly.pdbx_seq_one_letter_code
_entity_poly.pdbx_strand_id
1 'polypeptide(L)'
;MNFLHFWGKSFVGFKEAIGFKESRGNYAIVNTFGYLGKYQFGTETLKMIGINNPEAFLKSPKLQEKAFIANAARNKWILRRDIKNFVGRRINGVLVTESGILAAAHLAGPGSVKTYLRSYGLDNFADGFGTTVQYYMKRFSGYDTSFVKPDRRAKAI
;
A
#
# COMPACT_ATOMS: atom_id res chain seq x y z
N MET A 1 7.81 -6.85 -31.49
CA MET A 1 7.47 -7.43 -30.16
C MET A 1 8.51 -6.96 -29.16
N ASN A 2 8.13 -6.17 -28.17
CA ASN A 2 9.08 -5.48 -27.29
C ASN A 2 9.21 -6.23 -25.95
N PHE A 3 10.29 -6.99 -25.78
CA PHE A 3 10.56 -7.90 -24.64
C PHE A 3 11.03 -7.17 -23.36
N LEU A 4 10.95 -5.84 -23.29
CA LEU A 4 11.44 -5.02 -22.17
C LEU A 4 10.49 -4.92 -20.95
N HIS A 5 9.31 -5.55 -20.97
CA HIS A 5 8.22 -5.24 -20.03
C HIS A 5 8.06 -6.13 -18.78
N PHE A 6 8.91 -7.15 -18.56
CA PHE A 6 8.66 -8.15 -17.51
C PHE A 6 9.42 -8.01 -16.18
N TRP A 7 10.51 -7.23 -16.10
CA TRP A 7 11.36 -7.22 -14.89
C TRP A 7 11.18 -5.99 -13.98
N GLY A 8 10.75 -4.85 -14.51
CA GLY A 8 10.61 -3.60 -13.73
C GLY A 8 9.35 -3.50 -12.86
N LYS A 9 8.43 -4.46 -12.98
CA LYS A 9 7.11 -4.42 -12.35
C LYS A 9 6.88 -5.60 -11.40
N SER A 10 7.92 -6.11 -10.76
CA SER A 10 7.79 -7.19 -9.77
C SER A 10 7.19 -6.69 -8.44
N PHE A 11 6.77 -7.62 -7.57
CA PHE A 11 6.37 -7.28 -6.20
C PHE A 11 7.50 -6.63 -5.38
N VAL A 12 8.76 -7.01 -5.65
CA VAL A 12 9.92 -6.36 -5.05
C VAL A 12 10.01 -4.90 -5.50
N GLY A 13 9.85 -4.65 -6.80
CA GLY A 13 9.80 -3.28 -7.32
C GLY A 13 8.67 -2.45 -6.69
N PHE A 14 7.50 -3.05 -6.48
CA PHE A 14 6.35 -2.40 -5.84
C PHE A 14 6.66 -1.92 -4.42
N LYS A 15 7.16 -2.83 -3.56
CA LYS A 15 7.48 -2.46 -2.17
C LYS A 15 8.65 -1.49 -2.10
N GLU A 16 9.68 -1.62 -2.94
CA GLU A 16 10.79 -0.66 -2.95
C GLU A 16 10.35 0.73 -3.42
N ALA A 17 9.48 0.82 -4.44
CA ALA A 17 8.95 2.09 -4.91
C ALA A 17 8.12 2.82 -3.83
N ILE A 18 7.29 2.08 -3.07
CA ILE A 18 6.56 2.64 -1.93
C ILE A 18 7.53 3.07 -0.84
N GLY A 19 8.44 2.19 -0.40
CA GLY A 19 9.42 2.53 0.64
C GLY A 19 10.26 3.76 0.29
N PHE A 20 10.64 3.93 -0.98
CA PHE A 20 11.34 5.11 -1.45
C PHE A 20 10.47 6.38 -1.37
N LYS A 21 9.20 6.31 -1.78
CA LYS A 21 8.26 7.45 -1.69
C LYS A 21 7.95 7.85 -0.25
N GLU A 22 7.87 6.88 0.65
CA GLU A 22 7.50 7.08 2.06
C GLU A 22 8.68 7.64 2.89
N SER A 23 9.88 7.12 2.69
CA SER A 23 11.02 7.37 3.60
C SER A 23 12.38 7.46 2.93
N ARG A 24 12.43 7.37 1.59
CA ARG A 24 13.67 7.15 0.82
C ARG A 24 14.38 5.84 1.22
N GLY A 25 13.65 4.86 1.74
CA GLY A 25 14.20 3.56 2.16
C GLY A 25 14.71 3.51 3.60
N ASN A 26 14.50 4.55 4.41
CA ASN A 26 15.05 4.63 5.76
C ASN A 26 14.21 3.84 6.77
N TYR A 27 14.74 2.74 7.30
CA TYR A 27 14.07 1.90 8.29
C TYR A 27 13.96 2.54 9.69
N ALA A 28 14.79 3.54 10.01
CA ALA A 28 14.87 4.13 11.35
C ALA A 28 14.10 5.45 11.50
N ILE A 29 13.51 5.98 10.42
CA ILE A 29 12.89 7.30 10.46
C ILE A 29 11.52 7.27 11.14
N VAL A 30 11.20 8.35 11.85
CA VAL A 30 9.86 8.66 12.33
C VAL A 30 9.51 10.05 11.82
N ASN A 31 8.36 10.21 11.15
CA ASN A 31 7.95 11.53 10.68
C ASN A 31 7.25 12.36 11.76
N THR A 32 6.92 13.61 11.44
CA THR A 32 6.26 14.57 12.33
C THR A 32 4.89 14.12 12.84
N PHE A 33 4.24 13.17 12.17
CA PHE A 33 2.95 12.59 12.58
C PHE A 33 3.11 11.23 13.29
N GLY A 34 4.34 10.79 13.58
CA GLY A 34 4.61 9.55 14.32
C GLY A 34 4.60 8.28 13.46
N TYR A 35 4.59 8.38 12.13
CA TYR A 35 4.66 7.21 11.25
C TYR A 35 6.08 6.63 11.19
N LEU A 36 6.17 5.31 11.19
CA LEU A 36 7.38 4.57 11.55
C LEU A 36 8.03 3.87 10.35
N GLY A 37 9.34 4.08 10.21
CA GLY A 37 10.24 3.28 9.38
C GLY A 37 10.03 3.43 7.89
N LYS A 38 10.56 2.45 7.14
CA LYS A 38 10.68 2.50 5.67
C LYS A 38 9.35 2.77 4.98
N TYR A 39 8.28 2.21 5.55
CA TYR A 39 6.94 2.24 4.99
C TYR A 39 6.01 3.21 5.69
N GLN A 40 6.52 4.00 6.65
CA GLN A 40 5.74 4.99 7.39
C GLN A 40 4.45 4.39 7.97
N PHE A 41 4.60 3.33 8.79
CA PHE A 41 3.47 2.66 9.42
C PHE A 41 2.93 3.42 10.62
N GLY A 42 1.59 3.51 10.73
CA GLY A 42 0.93 3.97 11.95
C GLY A 42 0.85 2.84 12.99
N THR A 43 0.93 3.20 14.27
CA THR A 43 0.95 2.26 15.40
C THR A 43 -0.29 1.36 15.46
N GLU A 44 -1.48 1.90 15.18
CA GLU A 44 -2.71 1.10 15.14
C GLU A 44 -2.68 0.05 14.02
N THR A 45 -2.08 0.37 12.87
CA THR A 45 -1.88 -0.62 11.79
C THR A 45 -0.90 -1.71 12.21
N LEU A 46 0.19 -1.34 12.89
CA LEU A 46 1.14 -2.32 13.44
C LEU A 46 0.46 -3.27 14.43
N LYS A 47 -0.34 -2.76 15.36
CA LYS A 47 -1.11 -3.59 16.32
C LYS A 47 -2.05 -4.56 15.60
N MET A 48 -2.75 -4.10 14.55
CA MET A 48 -3.64 -4.96 13.75
C MET A 48 -2.95 -6.17 13.12
N ILE A 49 -1.65 -6.06 12.82
CA ILE A 49 -0.81 -7.14 12.27
C ILE A 49 0.13 -7.78 13.31
N GLY A 50 -0.16 -7.57 14.60
CA GLY A 50 0.49 -8.23 15.73
C GLY A 50 1.67 -7.50 16.34
N ILE A 51 2.11 -6.36 15.79
CA ILE A 51 3.29 -5.64 16.26
C ILE A 51 2.88 -4.58 17.28
N ASN A 52 3.20 -4.84 18.56
CA ASN A 52 2.81 -3.96 19.67
C ASN A 52 3.96 -3.10 20.22
N ASN A 53 5.19 -3.31 19.75
CA ASN A 53 6.38 -2.57 20.21
C ASN A 53 7.00 -1.77 19.04
N PRO A 54 6.68 -0.47 18.91
CA PRO A 54 7.23 0.42 17.88
C PRO A 54 8.75 0.56 17.90
N GLU A 55 9.38 0.55 19.07
CA GLU A 55 10.83 0.68 19.19
C GLU A 55 11.55 -0.55 18.65
N ALA A 56 11.07 -1.75 19.00
CA ALA A 56 11.57 -3.00 18.44
C ALA A 56 11.31 -3.09 16.93
N PHE A 57 10.20 -2.54 16.46
CA PHE A 57 9.87 -2.46 15.04
C PHE A 57 10.86 -1.60 14.25
N LEU A 58 11.21 -0.41 14.74
CA LEU A 58 12.19 0.46 14.08
C LEU A 58 13.60 -0.16 14.01
N LYS A 59 13.95 -1.01 14.97
CA LYS A 59 15.25 -1.71 15.01
C LYS A 59 15.31 -2.95 14.11
N SER A 60 14.21 -3.36 13.47
CA SER A 60 14.14 -4.61 12.71
C SER A 60 13.66 -4.41 11.27
N PRO A 61 14.56 -4.17 10.31
CA PRO A 61 14.22 -4.08 8.89
C PRO A 61 13.41 -5.28 8.39
N LYS A 62 13.79 -6.50 8.82
CA LYS A 62 13.09 -7.74 8.50
C LYS A 62 11.63 -7.72 8.96
N LEU A 63 11.35 -7.16 10.13
CA LEU A 63 9.98 -7.04 10.63
C LEU A 63 9.16 -6.02 9.83
N GLN A 64 9.78 -4.92 9.38
CA GLN A 64 9.10 -3.93 8.53
C GLN A 64 8.73 -4.50 7.16
N GLU A 65 9.59 -5.32 6.56
CA GLU A 65 9.29 -6.03 5.31
C GLU A 65 8.12 -7.02 5.49
N LYS A 66 8.10 -7.77 6.61
CA LYS A 66 6.97 -8.66 6.95
C LYS A 66 5.68 -7.87 7.19
N ALA A 67 5.77 -6.73 7.87
CA ALA A 67 4.63 -5.87 8.15
C ALA A 67 3.99 -5.34 6.86
N PHE A 68 4.81 -4.95 5.87
CA PHE A 68 4.34 -4.54 4.56
C PHE A 68 3.52 -5.65 3.87
N ILE A 69 4.04 -6.87 3.85
CA ILE A 69 3.37 -8.02 3.23
C ILE A 69 2.05 -8.35 3.97
N ALA A 70 2.06 -8.37 5.30
CA ALA A 70 0.87 -8.64 6.11
C ALA A 70 -0.23 -7.59 5.90
N ASN A 71 0.14 -6.30 5.88
CA ASN A 71 -0.79 -5.20 5.61
C ASN A 71 -1.36 -5.30 4.18
N ALA A 72 -0.52 -5.55 3.18
CA ALA A 72 -0.95 -5.73 1.80
C ALA A 72 -1.92 -6.92 1.64
N ALA A 73 -1.65 -8.05 2.30
CA ALA A 73 -2.51 -9.23 2.27
C ALA A 73 -3.90 -8.96 2.87
N ARG A 74 -3.95 -8.24 4.00
CA ARG A 74 -5.22 -7.79 4.62
C ARG A 74 -5.97 -6.82 3.73
N ASN A 75 -5.30 -5.79 3.20
CA ASN A 75 -5.92 -4.84 2.29
C ASN A 75 -6.48 -5.53 1.05
N LYS A 76 -5.72 -6.47 0.46
CA LYS A 76 -6.17 -7.29 -0.66
C LYS A 76 -7.41 -8.10 -0.32
N TRP A 77 -7.48 -8.70 0.87
CA TRP A 77 -8.69 -9.40 1.33
C TRP A 77 -9.87 -8.44 1.48
N ILE A 78 -9.67 -7.28 2.13
CA ILE A 78 -10.75 -6.30 2.41
C ILE A 78 -11.32 -5.74 1.11
N LEU A 79 -10.47 -5.51 0.11
CA LEU A 79 -10.79 -4.90 -1.17
C LEU A 79 -11.04 -5.91 -2.30
N ARG A 80 -11.03 -7.22 -2.05
CA ARG A 80 -11.14 -8.26 -3.09
C ARG A 80 -12.30 -8.07 -4.08
N ARG A 81 -13.45 -7.57 -3.60
CA ARG A 81 -14.62 -7.28 -4.45
C ARG A 81 -14.41 -6.02 -5.27
N ASP A 82 -13.84 -4.98 -4.67
CA ASP A 82 -13.54 -3.72 -5.34
C ASP A 82 -12.42 -3.93 -6.39
N ILE A 83 -11.39 -4.73 -6.09
CA ILE A 83 -10.38 -5.17 -7.06
C ILE A 83 -11.04 -5.86 -8.26
N LYS A 84 -11.90 -6.87 -8.01
CA LYS A 84 -12.63 -7.57 -9.08
C LYS A 84 -13.47 -6.63 -9.95
N ASN A 85 -14.13 -5.64 -9.34
CA ASN A 85 -15.10 -4.80 -10.03
C ASN A 85 -14.46 -3.61 -10.77
N PHE A 86 -13.33 -3.09 -10.28
CA PHE A 86 -12.75 -1.84 -10.76
C PHE A 86 -11.44 -1.97 -11.52
N VAL A 87 -10.65 -3.05 -11.34
CA VAL A 87 -9.41 -3.22 -12.11
C VAL A 87 -9.72 -3.22 -13.62
N GLY A 88 -8.93 -2.45 -14.38
CA GLY A 88 -9.13 -2.23 -15.82
C GLY A 88 -10.01 -1.03 -16.16
N ARG A 89 -10.74 -0.46 -15.20
CA ARG A 89 -11.52 0.78 -15.41
C ARG A 89 -10.63 2.01 -15.35
N ARG A 90 -11.14 3.12 -15.89
CA ARG A 90 -10.56 4.46 -15.70
C ARG A 90 -11.47 5.30 -14.81
N ILE A 91 -10.88 5.95 -13.81
CA ILE A 91 -11.53 6.92 -12.93
C ILE A 91 -10.70 8.20 -12.99
N ASN A 92 -11.32 9.33 -13.37
CA ASN A 92 -10.63 10.62 -13.55
C ASN A 92 -9.35 10.50 -14.39
N GLY A 93 -9.40 9.70 -15.48
CA GLY A 93 -8.26 9.44 -16.36
C GLY A 93 -7.21 8.44 -15.83
N VAL A 94 -7.29 8.01 -14.56
CA VAL A 94 -6.37 7.04 -13.94
C VAL A 94 -6.84 5.61 -14.22
N LEU A 95 -5.98 4.77 -14.81
CA LEU A 95 -6.23 3.34 -14.93
C LEU A 95 -6.12 2.67 -13.56
N VAL A 96 -7.21 2.04 -13.12
CA VAL A 96 -7.27 1.30 -11.86
C VAL A 96 -6.58 -0.05 -12.05
N THR A 97 -5.58 -0.32 -11.21
CA THR A 97 -4.84 -1.59 -11.15
C THR A 97 -4.81 -2.12 -9.73
N GLU A 98 -4.58 -3.43 -9.56
CA GLU A 98 -4.48 -4.02 -8.22
C GLU A 98 -3.36 -3.36 -7.39
N SER A 99 -2.20 -3.12 -8.00
CA SER A 99 -1.08 -2.45 -7.32
C SER A 99 -1.41 -1.01 -6.90
N GLY A 100 -2.13 -0.26 -7.75
CA GLY A 100 -2.61 1.09 -7.41
C GLY A 100 -3.58 1.07 -6.23
N ILE A 101 -4.51 0.11 -6.21
CA ILE A 101 -5.45 -0.12 -5.10
C ILE A 101 -4.70 -0.43 -3.80
N LEU A 102 -3.73 -1.35 -3.85
CA LEU A 102 -2.97 -1.75 -2.65
C LEU A 102 -2.08 -0.63 -2.12
N ALA A 103 -1.46 0.15 -3.00
CA ALA A 103 -0.68 1.32 -2.60
C ALA A 103 -1.58 2.37 -1.95
N ALA A 104 -2.71 2.71 -2.57
CA ALA A 104 -3.64 3.68 -2.00
C ALA A 104 -4.22 3.21 -0.65
N ALA A 105 -4.40 1.90 -0.47
CA ALA A 105 -4.85 1.33 0.80
C ALA A 105 -3.75 1.34 1.87
N HIS A 106 -2.47 1.28 1.47
CA HIS A 106 -1.34 1.50 2.39
C HIS A 106 -1.34 2.94 2.91
N LEU A 107 -1.55 3.92 2.03
CA LEU A 107 -1.62 5.34 2.37
C LEU A 107 -2.83 5.68 3.26
N ALA A 108 -4.03 5.37 2.77
CA ALA A 108 -5.28 5.94 3.29
C ALA A 108 -6.17 4.92 4.01
N GLY A 109 -5.72 3.67 4.11
CA GLY A 109 -6.54 2.55 4.55
C GLY A 109 -7.54 2.07 3.49
N PRO A 110 -8.04 0.83 3.62
CA PRO A 110 -8.94 0.23 2.64
C PRO A 110 -10.35 0.84 2.66
N GLY A 111 -10.75 1.52 3.73
CA GLY A 111 -12.02 2.25 3.79
C GLY A 111 -12.06 3.41 2.80
N SER A 112 -11.05 4.28 2.84
CA SER A 112 -10.90 5.42 1.94
C SER A 112 -10.83 5.00 0.47
N VAL A 113 -10.16 3.88 0.18
CA VAL A 113 -10.11 3.32 -1.18
C VAL A 113 -11.48 2.83 -1.65
N LYS A 114 -12.30 2.21 -0.77
CA LYS A 114 -13.67 1.84 -1.13
C LYS A 114 -14.49 3.06 -1.48
N THR A 115 -14.42 4.11 -0.66
CA THR A 115 -15.15 5.36 -0.90
C THR A 115 -14.76 5.94 -2.26
N TYR A 116 -13.46 6.09 -2.52
CA TYR A 116 -12.96 6.60 -3.80
C TYR A 116 -13.42 5.77 -5.00
N LEU A 117 -13.31 4.45 -4.95
CA LEU A 117 -13.70 3.60 -6.07
C LEU A 117 -15.21 3.68 -6.31
N ARG A 118 -16.03 3.63 -5.26
CA ARG A 118 -17.49 3.56 -5.35
C ARG A 118 -18.15 4.90 -5.67
N SER A 119 -17.50 6.00 -5.33
CA SER A 119 -17.91 7.35 -5.75
C SER A 119 -17.37 7.73 -7.13
N TYR A 120 -16.71 6.80 -7.83
CA TYR A 120 -16.04 7.08 -9.11
C TYR A 120 -15.09 8.29 -9.03
N GLY A 121 -14.37 8.40 -7.92
CA GLY A 121 -13.33 9.39 -7.70
C GLY A 121 -13.81 10.78 -7.28
N LEU A 122 -15.11 10.94 -6.98
CA LEU A 122 -15.62 12.17 -6.37
C LEU A 122 -15.06 12.36 -4.95
N ASP A 123 -15.02 11.28 -4.17
CA ASP A 123 -14.46 11.30 -2.81
C ASP A 123 -13.00 10.84 -2.82
N ASN A 124 -12.07 11.80 -2.74
CA ASN A 124 -10.64 11.53 -2.84
C ASN A 124 -9.91 11.98 -1.57
N PHE A 125 -9.76 11.06 -0.61
CA PHE A 125 -9.00 11.29 0.62
C PHE A 125 -7.61 11.85 0.32
N ALA A 126 -7.16 12.79 1.17
CA ALA A 126 -5.80 13.32 1.22
C ALA A 126 -5.23 13.15 2.64
N ASP A 127 -3.98 12.72 2.75
CA ASP A 127 -3.28 12.64 4.04
C ASP A 127 -2.84 14.04 4.55
N GLY A 128 -2.20 14.08 5.71
CA GLY A 128 -1.68 15.32 6.31
C GLY A 128 -0.61 16.05 5.47
N PHE A 129 -0.07 15.41 4.43
CA PHE A 129 0.87 16.00 3.47
C PHE A 129 0.21 16.35 2.12
N GLY A 130 -1.11 16.21 1.99
CA GLY A 130 -1.84 16.45 0.75
C GLY A 130 -1.75 15.33 -0.28
N THR A 131 -1.20 14.17 0.10
CA THR A 131 -1.08 12.99 -0.77
C THR A 131 -2.43 12.29 -0.88
N THR A 132 -2.93 12.08 -2.10
CA THR A 132 -4.28 11.53 -2.32
C THR A 132 -4.32 10.05 -2.69
N VAL A 133 -5.48 9.42 -2.50
CA VAL A 133 -5.78 8.07 -3.02
C VAL A 133 -5.55 8.00 -4.53
N GLN A 134 -6.06 8.97 -5.29
CA GLN A 134 -5.85 9.05 -6.74
C GLN A 134 -4.37 9.15 -7.10
N TYR A 135 -3.57 9.91 -6.33
CA TYR A 135 -2.13 10.01 -6.56
C TYR A 135 -1.45 8.65 -6.41
N TYR A 136 -1.75 7.86 -5.37
CA TYR A 136 -1.16 6.53 -5.17
C TYR A 136 -1.66 5.53 -6.22
N MET A 137 -2.95 5.56 -6.56
CA MET A 137 -3.53 4.76 -7.64
C MET A 137 -2.77 4.96 -8.95
N LYS A 138 -2.47 6.21 -9.32
CA LYS A 138 -1.74 6.54 -10.54
C LYS A 138 -0.26 6.19 -10.46
N ARG A 139 0.41 6.61 -9.37
CA ARG A 139 1.88 6.50 -9.22
C ARG A 139 2.35 5.05 -9.17
N PHE A 140 1.59 4.18 -8.50
CA PHE A 140 1.98 2.79 -8.28
C PHE A 140 1.22 1.83 -9.19
N SER A 141 0.81 2.30 -10.37
CA SER A 141 0.02 1.52 -11.30
C SER A 141 0.84 0.49 -12.10
N GLY A 142 0.32 -0.73 -12.18
CA GLY A 142 0.80 -1.78 -13.07
C GLY A 142 1.88 -2.70 -12.54
N TYR A 143 2.22 -2.67 -11.25
CA TYR A 143 3.10 -3.69 -10.65
C TYR A 143 2.38 -5.03 -10.50
N ASP A 144 3.12 -6.12 -10.63
CA ASP A 144 2.68 -7.48 -10.34
C ASP A 144 2.66 -7.72 -8.83
N THR A 145 1.45 -7.82 -8.29
CA THR A 145 1.15 -8.09 -6.89
C THR A 145 0.61 -9.51 -6.66
N SER A 146 0.78 -10.42 -7.64
CA SER A 146 0.34 -11.82 -7.57
C SER A 146 0.99 -12.62 -6.44
N PHE A 147 2.18 -12.21 -6.01
CA PHE A 147 2.89 -12.72 -4.83
C PHE A 147 2.04 -12.60 -3.55
N VAL A 148 1.33 -11.48 -3.38
CA VAL A 148 0.50 -11.24 -2.20
C VAL A 148 -0.82 -11.98 -2.36
N LYS A 149 -1.08 -12.96 -1.48
CA LYS A 149 -2.37 -13.64 -1.40
C LYS A 149 -3.29 -12.91 -0.40
N PRO A 150 -4.59 -12.77 -0.70
CA PRO A 150 -5.53 -12.13 0.21
C PRO A 150 -5.70 -12.98 1.48
N ASP A 151 -5.47 -12.38 2.65
CA ASP A 151 -5.66 -13.04 3.94
C ASP A 151 -6.30 -12.06 4.96
N ARG A 152 -7.46 -12.45 5.50
CA ARG A 152 -8.22 -11.67 6.49
C ARG A 152 -7.46 -11.49 7.80
N ARG A 153 -6.67 -12.49 8.19
CA ARG A 153 -6.06 -12.61 9.50
C ARG A 153 -4.54 -12.44 9.46
N ALA A 154 -3.97 -12.04 8.32
CA ALA A 154 -2.52 -11.90 8.16
C ALA A 154 -1.90 -11.11 9.32
N LYS A 155 -0.77 -11.62 9.82
CA LYS A 155 0.07 -11.00 10.84
C LYS A 155 1.52 -11.03 10.39
N ALA A 156 2.31 -10.09 10.90
CA ALA A 156 3.76 -10.05 10.67
C ALA A 156 4.53 -10.96 11.64
N ILE A 157 3.90 -11.30 12.76
CA ILE A 157 4.38 -12.20 13.82
C ILE A 157 3.30 -13.20 14.23
#